data_AF-A0A2S5MRM0-F1
#
_entry.id   AF-A0A2S5MRM0-F1
#
_cell.length_a   1.000
_cell.length_b   1.000
_cell.length_c   1.000
_cell.angle_alpha   90.00
_cell.angle_beta   90.00
_cell.angle_gamma   90.00
#
_symmetry.space_group_name_H-M   'P 1'
#
loop_
_entity.id
_entity.type
_entity.pdbx_description
1 polymer ?
#
loop_
_entity_poly.entity_id
_entity_poly.type
_entity_poly.pdbx_seq_one_letter_code
_entity_poly.pdbx_strand_id
1 'polypeptide(L)'
;MKLPRLDFLRRSIGAKIIFWFLAINIVSCGLLAWRTYDISRESLEQAIQTSLQVVAKKKVEQLETLTLEKIRSVESLMHSASIGEATREFSEAIRTSGRDSESYRQAVAKHGPVLKRFSDTFNYVNCAIVSPEGFTLFEQSDPALFNPNSLGGPLKGTELSDTINRARTLLQAEISAFQIYPGLKEPAAFIAGPVLENGVVIGVVVFQLDNQELYSLINDYTGLGETGEVLVAARLDQGQMVVVNPLRHDASKAFSIRAPLDGGAFPALARALAGVHGSGLFDDLDNRPVVASWTYVPSFRWGMVVQQSTKEAFALTSAQKEATLWLLFFMIPPIIALAMGVARTITKPIKTAVGVAEKVAAGDLDANFEIGSRDETGLLLTAIRSMTVELRGLYDSMEDKIR
;
A
#
# COMPACT_ATOMS: atom_id res chain seq x y z
N MET A 1 -14.06 40.00 11.24
CA MET A 1 -12.75 39.89 11.95
C MET A 1 -11.89 41.07 11.49
N LYS A 2 -11.77 42.13 12.32
CA LYS A 2 -11.00 43.34 11.95
C LYS A 2 -9.51 43.01 12.05
N LEU A 3 -8.81 42.99 10.91
CA LEU A 3 -7.35 42.93 10.88
C LEU A 3 -6.78 44.04 11.80
N PRO A 4 -5.81 43.75 12.68
CA PRO A 4 -5.20 44.76 13.52
C PRO A 4 -4.60 45.84 12.62
N ARG A 5 -5.01 47.10 12.83
CA ARG A 5 -4.44 48.24 12.11
C ARG A 5 -2.95 48.29 12.42
N LEU A 6 -2.10 48.03 11.42
CA LEU A 6 -0.64 48.12 11.50
C LEU A 6 -0.18 49.59 11.61
N ASP A 7 -0.63 50.34 12.62
CA ASP A 7 -0.24 51.74 12.87
C ASP A 7 1.26 51.87 13.23
N PHE A 8 1.94 50.76 13.54
CA PHE A 8 3.39 50.69 13.73
C PHE A 8 4.19 51.00 12.45
N LEU A 9 3.65 50.65 11.27
CA LEU A 9 4.30 50.89 9.97
C LEU A 9 4.35 52.37 9.58
N ARG A 10 3.55 53.23 10.21
CA ARG A 10 3.48 54.66 9.85
C ARG A 10 4.56 55.53 10.48
N ARG A 11 5.25 55.09 11.54
CA ARG A 11 6.12 55.96 12.37
C ARG A 11 7.62 55.92 12.06
N SER A 12 8.14 54.91 11.36
CA SER A 12 9.60 54.79 11.12
C SER A 12 9.91 54.01 9.84
N ILE A 13 10.85 54.51 9.03
CA ILE A 13 11.35 53.84 7.81
C ILE A 13 11.91 52.46 8.17
N GLY A 14 12.63 52.33 9.29
CA GLY A 14 13.17 51.05 9.76
C GLY A 14 12.10 50.00 10.06
N ALA A 15 10.93 50.39 10.58
CA ALA A 15 9.83 49.47 10.83
C ALA A 15 9.24 48.92 9.51
N LYS A 16 9.17 49.75 8.46
CA LYS A 16 8.74 49.32 7.12
C LYS A 16 9.73 48.35 6.49
N ILE A 17 11.04 48.62 6.62
CA ILE A 17 12.10 47.74 6.09
C ILE A 17 12.05 46.38 6.78
N ILE A 18 11.98 46.35 8.12
CA ILE A 18 11.89 45.10 8.88
C ILE A 18 10.66 44.30 8.48
N PHE A 19 9.51 44.97 8.37
CA PHE A 19 8.26 44.32 7.99
C PHE A 19 8.33 43.71 6.60
N TRP A 20 8.77 44.45 5.58
CA TRP A 20 8.87 43.94 4.22
C TRP A 20 9.91 42.84 4.08
N PHE A 21 11.06 42.97 4.76
CA PHE A 21 12.08 41.94 4.77
C PHE A 21 11.58 40.64 5.41
N LEU A 22 10.89 40.75 6.55
CA LEU A 22 10.28 39.61 7.23
C LEU A 22 9.17 38.99 6.37
N ALA A 23 8.30 39.81 5.77
CA ALA A 23 7.22 39.34 4.93
C ALA A 23 7.74 38.56 3.71
N ILE A 24 8.74 39.08 3.00
CA ILE A 24 9.32 38.42 1.82
C ILE A 24 9.94 37.07 2.22
N ASN A 25 10.76 37.05 3.29
CA ASN A 25 11.42 35.81 3.74
C ASN A 25 10.43 34.76 4.25
N ILE A 26 9.43 35.15 5.04
CA ILE A 26 8.42 34.22 5.54
C ILE A 26 7.62 33.64 4.37
N VAL A 27 7.23 34.48 3.41
CA VAL A 27 6.46 34.03 2.24
C VAL A 27 7.30 33.10 1.37
N SER A 28 8.57 33.43 1.07
CA SER A 28 9.43 32.55 0.27
C SER A 28 9.72 31.22 0.96
N CYS A 29 10.03 31.22 2.25
CA CYS A 29 10.26 30.01 3.02
C CYS A 29 8.99 29.17 3.17
N GLY A 30 7.83 29.82 3.39
CA GLY A 30 6.55 29.13 3.46
C GLY A 30 6.18 28.45 2.14
N LEU A 31 6.44 29.13 1.00
CA LEU A 31 6.17 28.58 -0.32
C LEU A 31 7.11 27.42 -0.67
N LEU A 32 8.40 27.53 -0.33
CA LEU A 32 9.36 26.43 -0.44
C LEU A 32 8.98 25.23 0.44
N ALA A 33 8.63 25.47 1.71
CA ALA A 33 8.21 24.42 2.64
C ALA A 33 6.94 23.72 2.16
N TRP A 34 5.94 24.48 1.71
CA TRP A 34 4.72 23.92 1.13
C TRP A 34 5.02 23.09 -0.12
N ARG A 35 5.84 23.61 -1.03
CA ARG A 35 6.18 22.90 -2.26
C ARG A 35 6.97 21.62 -2.01
N THR A 36 7.96 21.66 -1.12
CA THR A 36 8.75 20.49 -0.73
C THR A 36 7.87 19.45 -0.03
N TYR A 37 6.95 19.88 0.84
CA TYR A 37 6.03 18.98 1.53
C TYR A 37 5.13 18.22 0.54
N ASP A 38 4.57 18.94 -0.44
CA ASP A 38 3.68 18.37 -1.46
C ASP A 38 4.41 17.34 -2.34
N ILE A 39 5.60 17.69 -2.83
CA ILE A 39 6.46 16.80 -3.64
C ILE A 39 6.85 15.55 -2.83
N SER A 40 7.28 15.72 -1.57
CA SER A 40 7.69 14.59 -0.72
C SER A 40 6.52 13.66 -0.42
N ARG A 41 5.32 14.21 -0.19
CA ARG A 41 4.13 13.41 0.06
C ARG A 41 3.74 12.59 -1.17
N GLU A 42 3.67 13.22 -2.34
CA GLU A 42 3.33 12.54 -3.60
C GLU A 42 4.35 11.47 -3.96
N SER A 43 5.65 11.77 -3.82
CA SER A 43 6.74 10.82 -4.09
C SER A 43 6.70 9.64 -3.13
N LEU A 44 6.42 9.87 -1.83
CA LEU A 44 6.30 8.81 -0.85
C LEU A 44 5.06 7.95 -1.12
N GLU A 45 3.93 8.56 -1.47
CA GLU A 45 2.73 7.83 -1.83
C GLU A 45 2.99 6.91 -3.03
N GLN A 46 3.62 7.42 -4.09
CA GLN A 46 4.00 6.62 -5.26
C GLN A 46 4.99 5.50 -4.90
N ALA A 47 5.98 5.77 -4.05
CA ALA A 47 6.94 4.77 -3.62
C ALA A 47 6.28 3.64 -2.83
N ILE A 48 5.36 3.96 -1.92
CA ILE A 48 4.63 2.97 -1.12
C ILE A 48 3.67 2.17 -2.00
N GLN A 49 2.92 2.84 -2.86
CA GLN A 49 2.06 2.17 -3.83
C GLN A 49 2.85 1.19 -4.71
N THR A 50 4.02 1.61 -5.22
CA THR A 50 4.91 0.75 -6.02
C THR A 50 5.43 -0.43 -5.20
N SER A 51 5.84 -0.20 -3.95
CA SER A 51 6.30 -1.25 -3.05
C SER A 51 5.21 -2.30 -2.81
N LEU A 52 3.99 -1.87 -2.48
CA LEU A 52 2.84 -2.76 -2.26
C LEU A 52 2.46 -3.53 -3.54
N GLN A 53 2.53 -2.90 -4.71
CA GLN A 53 2.34 -3.58 -6.00
C GLN A 53 3.37 -4.69 -6.23
N VAL A 54 4.64 -4.42 -5.93
CA VAL A 54 5.71 -5.42 -6.06
C VAL A 54 5.47 -6.59 -5.11
N VAL A 55 5.08 -6.32 -3.85
CA VAL A 55 4.76 -7.37 -2.88
C VAL A 55 3.55 -8.18 -3.33
N ALA A 56 2.47 -7.52 -3.78
CA ALA A 56 1.29 -8.18 -4.31
C ALA A 56 1.65 -9.09 -5.50
N LYS A 57 2.39 -8.57 -6.48
CA LYS A 57 2.83 -9.34 -7.64
C LYS A 57 3.67 -10.56 -7.25
N LYS A 58 4.64 -10.38 -6.34
CA LYS A 58 5.48 -11.47 -5.85
C LYS A 58 4.65 -12.56 -5.16
N LYS A 59 3.64 -12.19 -4.39
CA LYS A 59 2.72 -13.15 -3.76
C LYS A 59 1.88 -13.91 -4.79
N VAL A 60 1.38 -13.24 -5.83
CA VAL A 60 0.71 -13.93 -6.94
C VAL A 60 1.65 -14.95 -7.57
N GLU A 61 2.88 -14.53 -7.90
CA GLU A 61 3.88 -15.40 -8.52
C GLU A 61 4.21 -16.64 -7.66
N GLN A 62 4.30 -16.49 -6.34
CA GLN A 62 4.48 -17.61 -5.41
C GLN A 62 3.28 -18.58 -5.42
N LEU A 63 2.04 -18.07 -5.40
CA LEU A 63 0.84 -18.90 -5.46
C LEU A 63 0.70 -19.63 -6.80
N GLU A 64 1.04 -18.98 -7.91
CA GLU A 64 1.04 -19.58 -9.24
C GLU A 64 2.15 -20.63 -9.37
N THR A 65 3.33 -20.37 -8.79
CA THR A 65 4.42 -21.36 -8.74
C THR A 65 4.02 -22.60 -7.96
N LEU A 66 3.39 -22.43 -6.78
CA LEU A 66 2.85 -23.53 -6.01
C LEU A 66 1.80 -24.30 -6.80
N THR A 67 0.91 -23.60 -7.50
CA THR A 67 -0.12 -24.24 -8.34
C THR A 67 0.51 -25.11 -9.42
N LEU A 68 1.52 -24.59 -10.13
CA LEU A 68 2.25 -25.35 -11.14
C LEU A 68 2.97 -26.58 -10.55
N GLU A 69 3.51 -26.47 -9.34
CA GLU A 69 4.09 -27.61 -8.63
C GLU A 69 3.05 -28.69 -8.34
N LYS A 70 1.87 -28.31 -7.82
CA LYS A 70 0.77 -29.27 -7.58
C LYS A 70 0.31 -29.92 -8.88
N ILE A 71 0.14 -29.16 -9.96
CA ILE A 71 -0.19 -29.68 -11.31
C ILE A 71 0.81 -30.74 -11.75
N ARG A 72 2.10 -30.41 -11.74
CA ARG A 72 3.16 -31.36 -12.15
C ARG A 72 3.21 -32.61 -11.29
N SER A 73 2.92 -32.50 -9.99
CA SER A 73 2.86 -33.69 -9.12
C SER A 73 1.77 -34.67 -9.59
N VAL A 74 0.57 -34.17 -9.90
CA VAL A 74 -0.54 -35.00 -10.36
C VAL A 74 -0.28 -35.55 -11.77
N GLU A 75 0.28 -34.74 -12.67
CA GLU A 75 0.71 -35.20 -14.00
C GLU A 75 1.71 -36.36 -13.93
N SER A 76 2.68 -36.30 -13.00
CA SER A 76 3.61 -37.40 -12.77
C SER A 76 2.91 -38.67 -12.29
N LEU A 77 1.80 -38.54 -11.55
CA LEU A 77 1.04 -39.69 -11.08
C LEU A 77 0.17 -40.27 -12.20
N MET A 78 -0.47 -39.44 -13.01
CA MET A 78 -1.42 -39.81 -14.09
C MET A 78 -0.86 -40.84 -15.07
N HIS A 79 0.46 -40.80 -15.33
CA HIS A 79 1.16 -41.71 -16.24
C HIS A 79 1.85 -42.89 -15.53
N SER A 80 1.70 -43.01 -14.22
CA SER A 80 2.32 -44.10 -13.47
C SER A 80 1.54 -45.41 -13.62
N ALA A 81 2.23 -46.53 -13.82
CA ALA A 81 1.58 -47.84 -13.89
C ALA A 81 0.84 -48.19 -12.58
N SER A 82 1.36 -47.70 -11.44
CA SER A 82 0.77 -47.96 -10.12
C SER A 82 -0.61 -47.35 -9.97
N ILE A 83 -0.85 -46.11 -10.42
CA ILE A 83 -2.19 -45.51 -10.32
C ILE A 83 -3.19 -46.20 -11.27
N GLY A 84 -2.73 -46.63 -12.44
CA GLY A 84 -3.55 -47.35 -13.41
C GLY A 84 -4.01 -48.70 -12.85
N GLU A 85 -3.07 -49.47 -12.28
CA GLU A 85 -3.36 -50.75 -11.62
C GLU A 85 -4.32 -50.56 -10.43
N ALA A 86 -4.08 -49.55 -9.59
CA ALA A 86 -4.96 -49.23 -8.47
C ALA A 86 -6.38 -48.90 -8.93
N THR A 87 -6.53 -48.03 -9.93
CA THR A 87 -7.82 -47.62 -10.49
C THR A 87 -8.60 -48.82 -11.03
N ARG A 88 -7.91 -49.73 -11.74
CA ARG A 88 -8.53 -50.95 -12.29
C ARG A 88 -8.98 -51.89 -11.18
N GLU A 89 -8.10 -52.20 -10.21
CA GLU A 89 -8.43 -53.12 -9.12
C GLU A 89 -9.58 -52.60 -8.25
N PHE A 90 -9.63 -51.29 -7.97
CA PHE A 90 -10.77 -50.69 -7.26
C PHE A 90 -12.06 -50.80 -8.06
N SER A 91 -12.02 -50.48 -9.36
CA SER A 91 -13.19 -50.58 -10.24
C SER A 91 -13.72 -52.02 -10.35
N GLU A 92 -12.82 -53.00 -10.53
CA GLU A 92 -13.18 -54.42 -10.61
C GLU A 92 -13.73 -54.96 -9.30
N ALA A 93 -13.11 -54.62 -8.16
CA ALA A 93 -13.58 -55.06 -6.84
C ALA A 93 -14.98 -54.52 -6.52
N ILE A 94 -15.23 -53.24 -6.81
CA ILE A 94 -16.55 -52.62 -6.60
C ILE A 94 -17.60 -53.25 -7.52
N ARG A 95 -17.28 -53.45 -8.81
CA ARG A 95 -18.22 -53.99 -9.79
C ARG A 95 -18.60 -55.45 -9.53
N THR A 96 -17.66 -56.28 -9.09
CA THR A 96 -17.88 -57.73 -8.91
C THR A 96 -18.47 -58.07 -7.55
N SER A 97 -17.97 -57.44 -6.49
CA SER A 97 -18.22 -57.88 -5.11
C SER A 97 -18.73 -56.76 -4.20
N GLY A 98 -18.76 -55.52 -4.68
CA GLY A 98 -19.18 -54.35 -3.90
C GLY A 98 -18.07 -53.77 -3.02
N ARG A 99 -18.32 -52.58 -2.46
CA ARG A 99 -17.34 -51.81 -1.66
C ARG A 99 -17.03 -52.44 -0.29
N ASP A 100 -17.94 -53.24 0.26
CA ASP A 100 -17.74 -53.93 1.54
C ASP A 100 -17.08 -55.32 1.40
N SER A 101 -16.66 -55.67 0.18
CA SER A 101 -16.04 -56.96 -0.11
C SER A 101 -14.62 -57.10 0.44
N GLU A 102 -14.20 -58.36 0.63
CA GLU A 102 -12.82 -58.68 0.96
C GLU A 102 -11.87 -58.28 -0.18
N SER A 103 -12.29 -58.43 -1.45
CA SER A 103 -11.52 -57.99 -2.62
C SER A 103 -11.24 -56.48 -2.59
N TYR A 104 -12.21 -55.66 -2.19
CA TYR A 104 -12.00 -54.22 -2.07
C TYR A 104 -11.04 -53.89 -0.92
N ARG A 105 -11.19 -54.54 0.24
CA ARG A 105 -10.25 -54.38 1.36
C ARG A 105 -8.82 -54.74 0.99
N GLN A 106 -8.62 -55.80 0.21
CA GLN A 106 -7.29 -56.20 -0.28
C GLN A 106 -6.70 -55.17 -1.24
N ALA A 107 -7.49 -54.65 -2.18
CA ALA A 107 -7.06 -53.57 -3.08
C ALA A 107 -6.67 -52.31 -2.29
N VAL A 108 -7.44 -51.94 -1.26
CA VAL A 108 -7.14 -50.81 -0.37
C VAL A 108 -5.85 -51.05 0.41
N ALA A 109 -5.65 -52.26 0.95
CA ALA A 109 -4.43 -52.62 1.66
C ALA A 109 -3.18 -52.59 0.76
N LYS A 110 -3.33 -52.95 -0.52
CA LYS A 110 -2.26 -52.95 -1.53
C LYS A 110 -1.89 -51.55 -2.00
N HIS A 111 -2.88 -50.74 -2.40
CA HIS A 111 -2.64 -49.45 -3.08
C HIS A 111 -2.79 -48.22 -2.17
N GLY A 112 -3.57 -48.33 -1.10
CA GLY A 112 -3.82 -47.24 -0.15
C GLY A 112 -2.53 -46.64 0.44
N PRO A 113 -1.53 -47.43 0.88
CA PRO A 113 -0.26 -46.89 1.38
C PRO A 113 0.52 -46.06 0.35
N VAL A 114 0.45 -46.41 -0.95
CA VAL A 114 1.13 -45.66 -2.02
C VAL A 114 0.48 -44.30 -2.22
N LEU A 115 -0.86 -44.27 -2.29
CA LEU A 115 -1.64 -43.04 -2.41
C LEU A 115 -1.47 -42.14 -1.19
N LYS A 116 -1.43 -42.73 0.01
CA LYS A 116 -1.15 -42.01 1.25
C LYS A 116 0.24 -41.40 1.23
N ARG A 117 1.28 -42.18 0.89
CA ARG A 117 2.66 -41.68 0.81
C ARG A 117 2.80 -40.55 -0.20
N PHE A 118 2.13 -40.65 -1.34
CA PHE A 118 2.09 -39.58 -2.33
C PHE A 118 1.43 -38.32 -1.76
N SER A 119 0.27 -38.47 -1.11
CA SER A 119 -0.43 -37.36 -0.46
C SER A 119 0.43 -36.69 0.60
N ASP A 120 1.09 -37.47 1.46
CA ASP A 120 1.98 -36.96 2.51
C ASP A 120 3.22 -36.27 1.93
N THR A 121 3.76 -36.76 0.80
CA THR A 121 4.96 -36.18 0.15
C THR A 121 4.68 -34.82 -0.48
N PHE A 122 3.50 -34.65 -1.08
CA PHE A 122 3.11 -33.42 -1.77
C PHE A 122 2.15 -32.54 -0.93
N ASN A 123 1.98 -32.86 0.36
CA ASN A 123 1.15 -32.13 1.33
C ASN A 123 -0.33 -31.98 0.89
N TYR A 124 -0.93 -33.08 0.44
CA TYR A 124 -2.37 -33.14 0.18
C TYR A 124 -3.13 -33.63 1.42
N VAL A 125 -4.26 -32.99 1.71
CA VAL A 125 -5.10 -33.32 2.88
C VAL A 125 -5.80 -34.67 2.69
N ASN A 126 -6.29 -34.91 1.47
CA ASN A 126 -7.05 -36.10 1.15
C ASN A 126 -6.85 -36.49 -0.32
N CYS A 127 -7.09 -37.77 -0.62
CA CYS A 127 -7.00 -38.35 -1.94
C CYS A 127 -8.24 -39.21 -2.22
N ALA A 128 -8.79 -39.08 -3.42
CA ALA A 128 -9.87 -39.89 -3.92
C ALA A 128 -9.61 -40.29 -5.38
N ILE A 129 -10.19 -41.41 -5.81
CA ILE A 129 -10.23 -41.81 -7.21
C ILE A 129 -11.70 -41.93 -7.59
N VAL A 130 -12.08 -41.34 -8.71
CA VAL A 130 -13.44 -41.34 -9.25
C VAL A 130 -13.44 -42.05 -10.60
N SER A 131 -14.46 -42.86 -10.87
CA SER A 131 -14.63 -43.54 -12.16
C SER A 131 -14.96 -42.54 -13.26
N PRO A 132 -14.79 -42.90 -14.55
CA PRO A 132 -15.19 -42.05 -15.66
C PRO A 132 -16.68 -41.68 -15.62
N GLU A 133 -17.53 -42.50 -15.00
CA GLU A 133 -18.97 -42.29 -14.84
C GLU A 133 -19.32 -41.43 -13.62
N GLY A 134 -18.35 -41.15 -12.73
CA GLY A 134 -18.54 -40.30 -11.56
C GLY A 134 -18.77 -41.01 -10.22
N PHE A 135 -18.53 -42.33 -10.16
CA PHE A 135 -18.60 -43.09 -8.93
C PHE A 135 -17.26 -43.05 -8.18
N THR A 136 -17.27 -42.88 -6.87
CA THR A 136 -16.01 -42.91 -6.10
C THR A 136 -15.48 -44.35 -6.04
N LEU A 137 -14.28 -44.56 -6.56
CA LEU A 137 -13.56 -45.83 -6.54
C LEU A 137 -12.71 -46.01 -5.28
N PHE A 138 -12.07 -44.94 -4.80
CA PHE A 138 -11.24 -44.95 -3.60
C PHE A 138 -11.34 -43.60 -2.89
N GLU A 139 -11.12 -43.62 -1.58
CA GLU A 139 -11.10 -42.45 -0.73
C GLU A 139 -10.23 -42.73 0.50
N GLN A 140 -9.36 -41.79 0.88
CA GLN A 140 -8.38 -41.99 1.94
C GLN A 140 -8.91 -41.69 3.35
N SER A 141 -9.67 -40.61 3.59
CA SER A 141 -9.93 -40.17 4.98
C SER A 141 -11.20 -39.37 5.27
N ASP A 142 -12.01 -38.91 4.30
CA ASP A 142 -13.20 -38.08 4.60
C ASP A 142 -14.46 -38.47 3.79
N PRO A 143 -15.32 -39.34 4.36
CA PRO A 143 -16.50 -39.84 3.66
C PRO A 143 -17.61 -38.79 3.53
N ALA A 144 -17.45 -37.59 4.10
CA ALA A 144 -18.46 -36.53 4.01
C ALA A 144 -18.59 -35.96 2.59
N LEU A 145 -17.48 -35.90 1.85
CA LEU A 145 -17.44 -35.30 0.52
C LEU A 145 -17.57 -36.32 -0.62
N PHE A 146 -16.92 -37.47 -0.49
CA PHE A 146 -16.88 -38.49 -1.54
C PHE A 146 -17.81 -39.67 -1.19
N ASN A 147 -19.04 -39.62 -1.69
CA ASN A 147 -19.98 -40.74 -1.57
C ASN A 147 -19.90 -41.69 -2.79
N PRO A 148 -20.57 -42.85 -2.77
CA PRO A 148 -20.52 -43.80 -3.89
C PRO A 148 -20.92 -43.20 -5.26
N ASN A 149 -21.78 -42.18 -5.31
CA ASN A 149 -22.18 -41.47 -6.53
C ASN A 149 -21.88 -39.97 -6.41
N SER A 150 -20.60 -39.61 -6.29
CA SER A 150 -20.19 -38.26 -5.92
C SER A 150 -20.60 -37.20 -6.94
N LEU A 151 -20.36 -37.44 -8.24
CA LEU A 151 -20.74 -36.49 -9.30
C LEU A 151 -22.26 -36.42 -9.52
N GLY A 152 -22.99 -37.52 -9.29
CA GLY A 152 -24.46 -37.54 -9.37
C GLY A 152 -25.17 -37.07 -8.10
N GLY A 153 -24.43 -36.86 -7.00
CA GLY A 153 -24.94 -36.58 -5.66
C GLY A 153 -24.36 -35.27 -5.08
N PRO A 154 -23.63 -35.30 -3.94
CA PRO A 154 -23.16 -34.12 -3.23
C PRO A 154 -22.33 -33.14 -4.06
N LEU A 155 -21.57 -33.62 -5.04
CA LEU A 155 -20.70 -32.77 -5.85
C LEU A 155 -21.41 -32.18 -7.07
N LYS A 156 -22.68 -32.54 -7.33
CA LYS A 156 -23.38 -32.09 -8.53
C LYS A 156 -23.51 -30.56 -8.55
N GLY A 157 -22.98 -29.93 -9.59
CA GLY A 157 -22.98 -28.46 -9.75
C GLY A 157 -21.97 -27.73 -8.87
N THR A 158 -21.04 -28.45 -8.26
CA THR A 158 -19.90 -27.86 -7.54
C THR A 158 -18.72 -27.66 -8.48
N GLU A 159 -17.81 -26.75 -8.12
CA GLU A 159 -16.58 -26.49 -8.84
C GLU A 159 -15.71 -27.73 -8.97
N LEU A 160 -15.65 -28.60 -7.96
CA LEU A 160 -14.93 -29.88 -8.04
C LEU A 160 -15.50 -30.80 -9.13
N SER A 161 -16.83 -30.90 -9.25
CA SER A 161 -17.45 -31.69 -10.33
C SER A 161 -17.06 -31.13 -11.70
N ASP A 162 -17.07 -29.81 -11.85
CA ASP A 162 -16.66 -29.17 -13.10
C ASP A 162 -15.17 -29.37 -13.37
N THR A 163 -14.31 -29.29 -12.36
CA THR A 163 -12.87 -29.58 -12.48
C THR A 163 -12.63 -31.03 -12.90
N ILE A 164 -13.32 -32.01 -12.32
CA ILE A 164 -13.21 -33.43 -12.72
C ILE A 164 -13.62 -33.61 -14.18
N ASN A 165 -14.71 -32.97 -14.61
CA ASN A 165 -15.16 -33.01 -16.00
C ASN A 165 -14.16 -32.32 -16.95
N ARG A 166 -13.58 -31.17 -16.56
CA ARG A 166 -12.54 -30.48 -17.34
C ARG A 166 -11.29 -31.33 -17.47
N ALA A 167 -10.77 -31.88 -16.37
CA ALA A 167 -9.61 -32.75 -16.35
C ALA A 167 -9.80 -33.95 -17.30
N ARG A 168 -10.98 -34.60 -17.25
CA ARG A 168 -11.33 -35.70 -18.15
C ARG A 168 -11.43 -35.29 -19.62
N THR A 169 -11.92 -34.08 -19.90
CA THR A 169 -12.13 -33.59 -21.28
C THR A 169 -10.83 -33.09 -21.92
N LEU A 170 -10.01 -32.39 -21.14
CA LEU A 170 -8.75 -31.79 -21.59
C LEU A 170 -7.57 -32.76 -21.53
N LEU A 171 -7.74 -33.92 -20.88
CA LEU A 171 -6.71 -34.95 -20.68
C LEU A 171 -5.47 -34.44 -19.92
N GLN A 172 -5.66 -33.44 -19.05
CA GLN A 172 -4.61 -32.82 -18.26
C GLN A 172 -5.07 -32.62 -16.81
N ALA A 173 -4.11 -32.38 -15.91
CA ALA A 173 -4.44 -32.03 -14.53
C ALA A 173 -5.00 -30.60 -14.45
N GLU A 174 -6.06 -30.43 -13.67
CA GLU A 174 -6.79 -29.18 -13.52
C GLU A 174 -6.98 -28.86 -12.03
N ILE A 175 -6.81 -27.59 -11.68
CA ILE A 175 -7.08 -27.09 -10.34
C ILE A 175 -8.51 -26.53 -10.26
N SER A 176 -9.15 -26.73 -9.12
CA SER A 176 -10.46 -26.19 -8.81
C SER A 176 -10.31 -24.84 -8.11
N ALA A 177 -11.25 -23.93 -8.34
CA ALA A 177 -11.34 -22.76 -7.48
C ALA A 177 -11.86 -23.15 -6.08
N PHE A 178 -11.62 -22.25 -5.14
CA PHE A 178 -12.10 -22.40 -3.78
C PHE A 178 -13.62 -22.35 -3.70
N GLN A 179 -14.20 -23.35 -3.04
CA GLN A 179 -15.63 -23.41 -2.75
C GLN A 179 -15.86 -24.08 -1.40
N ILE A 180 -16.94 -23.70 -0.70
CA ILE A 180 -17.45 -24.47 0.44
C ILE A 180 -18.22 -25.66 -0.12
N TYR A 181 -17.74 -26.87 0.14
CA TYR A 181 -18.41 -28.09 -0.31
C TYR A 181 -19.34 -28.64 0.77
N PRO A 182 -20.39 -29.40 0.38
CA PRO A 182 -21.22 -30.11 1.35
C PRO A 182 -20.36 -30.99 2.28
N GLY A 183 -20.59 -30.87 3.59
CA GLY A 183 -19.83 -31.60 4.61
C GLY A 183 -18.58 -30.86 5.11
N LEU A 184 -18.03 -29.91 4.35
CA LEU A 184 -16.88 -29.10 4.76
C LEU A 184 -17.34 -27.78 5.39
N LYS A 185 -16.70 -27.40 6.51
CA LYS A 185 -16.93 -26.10 7.18
C LYS A 185 -16.10 -24.97 6.56
N GLU A 186 -14.94 -25.32 6.01
CA GLU A 186 -14.01 -24.40 5.38
C GLU A 186 -14.02 -24.63 3.86
N PRO A 187 -13.86 -23.58 3.06
CA PRO A 187 -13.56 -23.73 1.64
C PRO A 187 -12.36 -24.62 1.39
N ALA A 188 -12.45 -25.42 0.35
CA ALA A 188 -11.34 -26.23 -0.13
C ALA A 188 -11.10 -25.97 -1.61
N ALA A 189 -9.88 -26.22 -2.05
CA ALA A 189 -9.54 -26.38 -3.45
C ALA A 189 -9.01 -27.79 -3.68
N PHE A 190 -9.17 -28.26 -4.91
CA PHE A 190 -8.82 -29.60 -5.31
C PHE A 190 -8.02 -29.55 -6.60
N ILE A 191 -7.24 -30.59 -6.81
CA ILE A 191 -6.63 -30.85 -8.11
C ILE A 191 -7.11 -32.21 -8.62
N ALA A 192 -7.56 -32.24 -9.87
CA ALA A 192 -8.04 -33.45 -10.52
C ALA A 192 -7.19 -33.77 -11.74
N GLY A 193 -6.79 -35.02 -11.90
CA GLY A 193 -6.03 -35.50 -13.06
C GLY A 193 -6.61 -36.80 -13.62
N PRO A 194 -6.81 -36.91 -14.95
CA PRO A 194 -7.30 -38.14 -15.54
C PRO A 194 -6.24 -39.24 -15.49
N VAL A 195 -6.62 -40.41 -15.00
CA VAL A 195 -5.78 -41.61 -15.06
C VAL A 195 -5.93 -42.22 -16.45
N LEU A 196 -4.82 -42.25 -17.19
CA LEU A 196 -4.79 -42.69 -18.58
C LEU A 196 -4.15 -44.07 -18.70
N GLU A 197 -4.82 -44.95 -19.43
CA GLU A 197 -4.28 -46.25 -19.80
C GLU A 197 -4.49 -46.48 -21.29
N ASN A 198 -3.39 -46.67 -22.04
CA ASN A 198 -3.43 -46.81 -23.51
C ASN A 198 -4.21 -45.69 -24.23
N GLY A 199 -4.17 -44.47 -23.68
CA GLY A 199 -4.89 -43.31 -24.23
C GLY A 199 -6.38 -43.22 -23.86
N VAL A 200 -6.88 -44.13 -23.01
CA VAL A 200 -8.26 -44.13 -22.51
C VAL A 200 -8.28 -43.66 -21.06
N VAL A 201 -9.24 -42.80 -20.71
CA VAL A 201 -9.46 -42.40 -19.32
C VAL A 201 -10.16 -43.53 -18.57
N ILE A 202 -9.48 -44.14 -17.61
CA ILE A 202 -10.01 -45.23 -16.78
C ILE A 202 -10.46 -44.75 -15.38
N GLY A 203 -10.15 -43.50 -15.03
CA GLY A 203 -10.56 -42.84 -13.80
C GLY A 203 -10.02 -41.43 -13.71
N VAL A 204 -10.33 -40.72 -12.63
CA VAL A 204 -9.82 -39.40 -12.31
C VAL A 204 -9.33 -39.42 -10.87
N VAL A 205 -8.05 -39.13 -10.64
CA VAL A 205 -7.51 -38.94 -9.30
C VAL A 205 -7.79 -37.51 -8.86
N VAL A 206 -8.16 -37.34 -7.59
CA VAL A 206 -8.52 -36.05 -7.01
C VAL A 206 -7.76 -35.91 -5.69
N PHE A 207 -7.05 -34.80 -5.54
CA PHE A 207 -6.39 -34.44 -4.28
C PHE A 207 -6.93 -33.14 -3.72
N GLN A 208 -7.14 -33.10 -2.42
CA GLN A 208 -7.51 -31.88 -1.69
C GLN A 208 -6.25 -31.11 -1.31
N LEU A 209 -6.22 -29.81 -1.63
CA LEU A 209 -5.13 -28.92 -1.24
C LEU A 209 -5.22 -28.58 0.25
N ASP A 210 -4.06 -28.40 0.87
CA ASP A 210 -3.96 -27.91 2.24
C ASP A 210 -4.08 -26.38 2.28
N ASN A 211 -5.11 -25.91 2.99
CA ASN A 211 -5.33 -24.49 3.21
C ASN A 211 -4.18 -23.83 3.99
N GLN A 212 -3.52 -24.55 4.89
CA GLN A 212 -2.43 -24.00 5.71
C GLN A 212 -1.21 -23.64 4.87
N GLU A 213 -0.87 -24.46 3.88
CA GLU A 213 0.22 -24.19 2.94
C GLU A 213 -0.04 -22.89 2.18
N LEU A 214 -1.26 -22.70 1.67
CA LEU A 214 -1.67 -21.48 0.98
C LEU A 214 -1.68 -20.26 1.91
N TYR A 215 -2.17 -20.40 3.15
CA TYR A 215 -2.17 -19.32 4.13
C TYR A 215 -0.77 -18.88 4.53
N SER A 216 0.19 -19.81 4.63
CA SER A 216 1.57 -19.47 4.96
C SER A 216 2.20 -18.53 3.93
N LEU A 217 1.86 -18.68 2.64
CA LEU A 217 2.32 -17.82 1.56
C LEU A 217 1.61 -16.45 1.58
N ILE A 218 0.30 -16.45 1.82
CA ILE A 218 -0.51 -15.22 1.86
C ILE A 218 -0.12 -14.37 3.08
N ASN A 219 0.06 -15.00 4.24
CA ASN A 219 0.31 -14.35 5.52
C ASN A 219 1.80 -14.13 5.83
N ASP A 220 2.67 -14.29 4.84
CA ASP A 220 4.04 -13.77 4.94
C ASP A 220 4.02 -12.23 4.87
N TYR A 221 4.14 -11.58 6.02
CA TYR A 221 4.13 -10.11 6.12
C TYR A 221 5.51 -9.47 5.93
N THR A 222 6.50 -10.23 5.46
CA THR A 222 7.86 -9.72 5.24
C THR A 222 7.84 -8.52 4.29
N GLY A 223 8.37 -7.39 4.77
CA GLY A 223 8.44 -6.14 4.00
C GLY A 223 7.15 -5.30 4.01
N LEU A 224 6.11 -5.68 4.76
CA LEU A 224 4.86 -4.93 4.87
C LEU A 224 4.76 -4.06 6.14
N GLY A 225 5.80 -4.05 6.98
CA GLY A 225 5.82 -3.26 8.22
C GLY A 225 4.92 -3.84 9.31
N GLU A 226 4.53 -3.00 10.26
CA GLU A 226 3.77 -3.38 11.46
C GLU A 226 2.26 -3.45 11.22
N THR A 227 1.73 -2.59 10.33
CA THR A 227 0.29 -2.52 10.00
C THR A 227 -0.06 -3.15 8.66
N GLY A 228 0.95 -3.68 7.97
CA GLY A 228 0.78 -4.37 6.71
C GLY A 228 -0.11 -5.60 6.80
N GLU A 229 -1.05 -5.74 5.88
CA GLU A 229 -2.00 -6.85 5.86
C GLU A 229 -2.27 -7.32 4.43
N VAL A 230 -2.58 -8.59 4.28
CA VAL A 230 -2.99 -9.20 3.01
C VAL A 230 -4.39 -9.74 3.18
N LEU A 231 -5.26 -9.40 2.24
CA LEU A 231 -6.63 -9.86 2.17
C LEU A 231 -6.84 -10.56 0.83
N VAL A 232 -7.40 -11.74 0.88
CA VAL A 232 -7.75 -12.52 -0.31
C VAL A 232 -9.24 -12.79 -0.22
N ALA A 233 -9.96 -12.60 -1.31
CA ALA A 233 -11.37 -12.92 -1.40
C ALA A 233 -11.68 -13.79 -2.62
N ALA A 234 -12.66 -14.67 -2.46
CA ALA A 234 -13.25 -15.45 -3.54
C ALA A 234 -14.66 -14.95 -3.85
N ARG A 235 -15.08 -15.07 -5.10
CA ARG A 235 -16.46 -14.80 -5.53
C ARG A 235 -17.35 -15.99 -5.17
N LEU A 236 -18.54 -15.71 -4.65
CA LEU A 236 -19.63 -16.66 -4.43
C LEU A 236 -20.75 -16.44 -5.46
N ASP A 237 -21.54 -17.49 -5.75
CA ASP A 237 -22.56 -17.52 -6.81
C ASP A 237 -23.69 -16.48 -6.65
N GLN A 238 -23.84 -15.86 -5.47
CA GLN A 238 -24.89 -14.89 -5.15
C GLN A 238 -24.45 -13.42 -5.31
N GLY A 239 -23.38 -13.15 -6.07
CA GLY A 239 -22.84 -11.78 -6.17
C GLY A 239 -22.25 -11.28 -4.84
N GLN A 240 -21.88 -12.22 -3.97
CA GLN A 240 -21.17 -11.97 -2.73
C GLN A 240 -19.73 -12.43 -2.87
N MET A 241 -18.85 -11.87 -2.05
CA MET A 241 -17.49 -12.35 -1.89
C MET A 241 -17.26 -12.73 -0.44
N VAL A 242 -16.31 -13.65 -0.25
CA VAL A 242 -15.89 -14.14 1.05
C VAL A 242 -14.39 -13.98 1.19
N VAL A 243 -13.94 -13.42 2.31
CA VAL A 243 -12.51 -13.32 2.63
C VAL A 243 -12.00 -14.71 3.01
N VAL A 244 -10.96 -15.19 2.34
CA VAL A 244 -10.51 -16.59 2.43
C VAL A 244 -9.36 -16.84 3.39
N ASN A 245 -8.57 -15.81 3.70
CA ASN A 245 -7.41 -15.96 4.58
C ASN A 245 -7.71 -15.42 5.99
N PRO A 246 -7.03 -15.95 7.02
CA PRO A 246 -7.04 -15.34 8.34
C PRO A 246 -6.32 -14.00 8.32
N LEU A 247 -6.85 -13.03 9.06
CA LEU A 247 -6.32 -11.68 9.15
C LEU A 247 -5.16 -11.60 10.14
N ARG A 248 -4.26 -10.61 9.98
CA ARG A 248 -3.02 -10.49 10.78
C ARG A 248 -3.29 -10.41 12.28
N HIS A 249 -4.36 -9.73 12.66
CA HIS A 249 -4.73 -9.50 14.07
C HIS A 249 -5.98 -10.29 14.50
N ASP A 250 -6.54 -11.09 13.60
CA ASP A 250 -7.75 -11.85 13.89
C ASP A 250 -7.82 -13.12 13.04
N ALA A 251 -7.19 -14.18 13.55
CA ALA A 251 -7.19 -15.49 12.90
C ALA A 251 -8.58 -16.14 12.85
N SER A 252 -9.53 -15.68 13.66
CA SER A 252 -10.89 -16.23 13.73
C SER A 252 -11.81 -15.74 12.60
N LYS A 253 -11.39 -14.70 11.86
CA LYS A 253 -12.20 -14.07 10.83
C LYS A 253 -12.12 -14.70 9.44
N ALA A 254 -11.24 -15.69 9.21
CA ALA A 254 -11.20 -16.41 7.94
C ALA A 254 -12.60 -16.94 7.57
N PHE A 255 -13.06 -16.66 6.36
CA PHE A 255 -14.36 -17.07 5.81
C PHE A 255 -15.63 -16.57 6.51
N SER A 256 -15.50 -15.78 7.57
CA SER A 256 -16.63 -15.18 8.28
C SER A 256 -17.12 -13.89 7.61
N ILE A 257 -16.19 -13.16 6.96
CA ILE A 257 -16.48 -11.86 6.35
C ILE A 257 -17.06 -12.09 4.97
N ARG A 258 -18.34 -11.74 4.82
CA ARG A 258 -19.05 -11.71 3.54
C ARG A 258 -19.42 -10.28 3.20
N ALA A 259 -19.23 -9.92 1.94
CA ALA A 259 -19.61 -8.61 1.42
C ALA A 259 -20.20 -8.73 0.02
N PRO A 260 -21.05 -7.77 -0.40
CA PRO A 260 -21.51 -7.69 -1.77
C PRO A 260 -20.35 -7.34 -2.74
N LEU A 261 -20.41 -7.87 -3.96
CA LEU A 261 -19.44 -7.56 -5.03
C LEU A 261 -19.59 -6.16 -5.64
N ASP A 262 -20.67 -5.44 -5.32
CA ASP A 262 -20.94 -4.08 -5.81
C ASP A 262 -19.91 -3.03 -5.33
N GLY A 263 -18.97 -3.45 -4.47
CA GLY A 263 -17.87 -2.63 -4.00
C GLY A 263 -18.22 -1.73 -2.83
N GLY A 264 -19.42 -1.86 -2.24
CA GLY A 264 -19.88 -1.02 -1.14
C GLY A 264 -18.97 -1.10 0.09
N ALA A 265 -18.73 -2.31 0.60
CA ALA A 265 -17.88 -2.51 1.78
C ALA A 265 -16.39 -2.55 1.41
N PHE A 266 -16.01 -3.22 0.30
CA PHE A 266 -14.60 -3.46 -0.04
C PHE A 266 -14.31 -3.16 -1.53
N PRO A 267 -14.16 -1.88 -1.91
CA PRO A 267 -13.96 -1.48 -3.31
C PRO A 267 -12.69 -2.05 -3.93
N ALA A 268 -11.60 -2.19 -3.17
CA ALA A 268 -10.35 -2.77 -3.68
C ALA A 268 -10.48 -4.27 -4.00
N LEU A 269 -11.13 -5.05 -3.12
CA LEU A 269 -11.38 -6.48 -3.35
C LEU A 269 -12.34 -6.70 -4.53
N ALA A 270 -13.39 -5.87 -4.65
CA ALA A 270 -14.32 -5.94 -5.77
C ALA A 270 -13.60 -5.67 -7.12
N ARG A 271 -12.70 -4.67 -7.17
CA ARG A 271 -11.86 -4.39 -8.36
C ARG A 271 -10.93 -5.55 -8.68
N ALA A 272 -10.27 -6.12 -7.66
CA ALA A 272 -9.42 -7.30 -7.81
C ALA A 272 -10.18 -8.48 -8.42
N LEU A 273 -11.37 -8.78 -7.88
CA LEU A 273 -12.27 -9.83 -8.37
C LEU A 273 -12.87 -9.56 -9.75
N ALA A 274 -12.81 -8.32 -10.22
CA ALA A 274 -13.16 -7.94 -11.59
C ALA A 274 -11.99 -8.09 -12.56
N GLY A 275 -10.81 -8.53 -12.09
CA GLY A 275 -9.60 -8.66 -12.90
C GLY A 275 -8.82 -7.35 -13.08
N VAL A 276 -9.23 -6.27 -12.39
CA VAL A 276 -8.52 -4.99 -12.43
C VAL A 276 -7.37 -5.05 -11.43
N HIS A 277 -6.19 -4.58 -11.84
CA HIS A 277 -5.06 -4.37 -10.95
C HIS A 277 -4.79 -2.88 -10.76
N GLY A 278 -4.23 -2.49 -9.62
CA GLY A 278 -3.90 -1.11 -9.34
C GLY A 278 -3.52 -0.87 -7.89
N SER A 279 -3.24 0.39 -7.58
CA SER A 279 -2.96 0.86 -6.22
C SER A 279 -3.63 2.19 -5.95
N GLY A 280 -3.80 2.52 -4.68
CA GLY A 280 -4.39 3.78 -4.26
C GLY A 280 -4.75 3.80 -2.79
N LEU A 281 -5.38 4.90 -2.38
CA LEU A 281 -5.92 5.09 -1.04
C LEU A 281 -7.34 4.56 -0.97
N PHE A 282 -7.62 3.73 0.02
CA PHE A 282 -8.94 3.13 0.29
C PHE A 282 -9.18 3.08 1.79
N ASP A 283 -10.41 2.77 2.17
CA ASP A 283 -10.73 2.42 3.53
C ASP A 283 -10.69 0.88 3.67
N ASP A 284 -10.08 0.40 4.77
CA ASP A 284 -9.99 -1.02 5.09
C ASP A 284 -11.31 -1.60 5.62
N LEU A 285 -11.28 -2.86 6.05
CA LEU A 285 -12.43 -3.56 6.66
C LEU A 285 -13.06 -2.80 7.85
N ASP A 286 -12.26 -2.03 8.58
CA ASP A 286 -12.62 -1.30 9.79
C ASP A 286 -12.86 0.21 9.50
N ASN A 287 -13.04 0.60 8.23
CA ASN A 287 -13.16 1.98 7.76
C ASN A 287 -11.96 2.87 8.12
N ARG A 288 -10.75 2.30 8.13
CA ARG A 288 -9.52 3.06 8.37
C ARG A 288 -8.82 3.35 7.04
N PRO A 289 -8.25 4.55 6.85
CA PRO A 289 -7.55 4.88 5.61
C PRO A 289 -6.25 4.08 5.49
N VAL A 290 -6.14 3.32 4.41
CA VAL A 290 -5.00 2.48 4.04
C VAL A 290 -4.51 2.84 2.63
N VAL A 291 -3.22 2.63 2.39
CA VAL A 291 -2.68 2.51 1.04
C VAL A 291 -2.78 1.04 0.67
N ALA A 292 -3.44 0.74 -0.44
CA ALA A 292 -3.69 -0.62 -0.89
C ALA A 292 -3.24 -0.81 -2.33
N SER A 293 -2.77 -2.02 -2.62
CA SER A 293 -2.54 -2.54 -3.96
C SER A 293 -3.40 -3.78 -4.15
N TRP A 294 -4.11 -3.86 -5.27
CA TRP A 294 -5.01 -4.98 -5.56
C TRP A 294 -4.68 -5.64 -6.89
N THR A 295 -4.85 -6.96 -6.95
CA THR A 295 -4.54 -7.78 -8.11
C THR A 295 -5.38 -9.06 -8.11
N TYR A 296 -5.54 -9.67 -9.28
CA TYR A 296 -6.24 -10.94 -9.43
C TYR A 296 -5.24 -12.11 -9.39
N VAL A 297 -5.64 -13.23 -8.79
CA VAL A 297 -4.92 -14.51 -8.79
C VAL A 297 -5.73 -15.49 -9.65
N PRO A 298 -5.30 -15.75 -10.90
CA PRO A 298 -6.06 -16.55 -11.86
C PRO A 298 -6.36 -17.98 -11.39
N SER A 299 -5.36 -18.71 -10.88
CA SER A 299 -5.48 -20.14 -10.59
C SER A 299 -6.58 -20.47 -9.57
N PHE A 300 -6.78 -19.60 -8.59
CA PHE A 300 -7.81 -19.76 -7.56
C PHE A 300 -9.04 -18.86 -7.75
N ARG A 301 -9.03 -18.04 -8.81
CA ARG A 301 -10.02 -17.00 -9.09
C ARG A 301 -10.21 -16.01 -7.94
N TRP A 302 -9.11 -15.66 -7.27
CA TRP A 302 -9.13 -14.76 -6.12
C TRP A 302 -8.85 -13.31 -6.48
N GLY A 303 -9.48 -12.41 -5.75
CA GLY A 303 -9.02 -11.02 -5.64
C GLY A 303 -8.11 -10.90 -4.42
N MET A 304 -6.88 -10.42 -4.62
CA MET A 304 -5.93 -10.18 -3.54
C MET A 304 -5.70 -8.67 -3.38
N VAL A 305 -5.67 -8.23 -2.14
CA VAL A 305 -5.36 -6.87 -1.73
C VAL A 305 -4.23 -6.93 -0.71
N VAL A 306 -3.17 -6.17 -0.95
CA VAL A 306 -2.08 -5.95 0.00
C VAL A 306 -2.19 -4.50 0.44
N GLN A 307 -2.31 -4.27 1.75
CA GLN A 307 -2.57 -2.95 2.30
C GLN A 307 -1.64 -2.60 3.46
N GLN A 308 -1.48 -1.31 3.72
CA GLN A 308 -0.76 -0.76 4.86
C GLN A 308 -1.46 0.49 5.38
N SER A 309 -1.46 0.72 6.70
CA SER A 309 -2.08 1.92 7.27
C SER A 309 -1.40 3.19 6.78
N THR A 310 -2.21 4.19 6.40
CA THR A 310 -1.70 5.53 6.04
C THR A 310 -0.88 6.16 7.18
N LYS A 311 -1.19 5.85 8.45
CA LYS A 311 -0.44 6.37 9.60
C LYS A 311 1.00 5.85 9.63
N GLU A 312 1.22 4.57 9.32
CA GLU A 312 2.55 3.99 9.27
C GLU A 312 3.27 4.40 7.99
N ALA A 313 2.59 4.24 6.84
CA ALA A 313 3.08 4.62 5.53
C ALA A 313 3.64 6.05 5.48
N PHE A 314 2.93 7.00 6.11
CA PHE A 314 3.32 8.41 6.16
C PHE A 314 3.88 8.86 7.53
N ALA A 315 4.32 7.92 8.38
CA ALA A 315 4.90 8.26 9.69
C ALA A 315 6.17 9.11 9.52
N LEU A 316 7.04 8.74 8.56
CA LEU A 316 8.30 9.44 8.30
C LEU A 316 8.08 10.88 7.81
N THR A 317 7.06 11.12 6.98
CA THR A 317 6.72 12.48 6.51
C THR A 317 6.04 13.32 7.59
N SER A 318 5.32 12.68 8.52
CA SER A 318 4.77 13.38 9.69
C SER A 318 5.88 13.92 10.60
N ALA A 319 6.96 13.14 10.81
CA ALA A 319 8.15 13.62 11.52
C ALA A 319 8.88 14.74 10.75
N GLN A 320 8.97 14.64 9.42
CA GLN A 320 9.56 15.72 8.59
C GLN A 320 8.77 17.03 8.67
N LYS A 321 7.44 16.96 8.81
CA LYS A 321 6.60 18.16 9.03
C LYS A 321 6.96 18.85 10.33
N GLU A 322 7.14 18.09 11.42
CA GLU A 322 7.54 18.64 12.71
C GLU A 322 8.94 19.28 12.64
N ALA A 323 9.90 18.60 12.02
CA ALA A 323 11.24 19.15 11.80
C ALA A 323 11.22 20.45 10.96
N THR A 324 10.38 20.51 9.93
CA THR A 324 10.21 21.71 9.09
C THR A 324 9.60 22.87 9.88
N LEU A 325 8.63 22.60 10.76
CA LEU A 325 8.04 23.61 11.64
C LEU A 325 9.05 24.15 12.65
N TRP A 326 9.87 23.28 13.25
CA TRP A 326 10.97 23.70 14.12
C TRP A 326 11.99 24.55 13.38
N LEU A 327 12.39 24.14 12.18
CA LEU A 327 13.31 24.90 11.34
C LEU A 327 12.76 26.29 10.99
N LEU A 328 11.47 26.40 10.66
CA LEU A 328 10.81 27.68 10.42
C LEU A 328 10.78 28.55 11.68
N PHE A 329 10.49 27.96 12.84
CA PHE A 329 10.47 28.66 14.12
C PHE A 329 11.85 29.22 14.49
N PHE A 330 12.91 28.43 14.34
CA PHE A 330 14.28 28.85 14.63
C PHE A 330 14.88 29.80 13.59
N MET A 331 14.30 29.90 12.39
CA MET A 331 14.68 30.90 11.37
C MET A 331 14.22 32.32 11.71
N ILE A 332 13.14 32.48 12.49
CA ILE A 332 12.57 33.80 12.78
C ILE A 332 13.54 34.70 13.58
N PRO A 333 14.14 34.27 14.70
CA PRO A 333 15.05 35.12 15.49
C PRO A 333 16.25 35.70 14.70
N PRO A 334 17.03 34.92 13.91
CA PRO A 334 18.15 35.48 13.16
C PRO A 334 17.71 36.45 12.06
N ILE A 335 16.55 36.22 11.41
CA ILE A 335 16.00 37.15 10.42
C ILE A 335 15.63 38.48 11.08
N ILE A 336 14.99 38.46 12.25
CA ILE A 336 14.67 39.68 13.00
C ILE A 336 15.96 40.38 13.44
N ALA A 337 16.95 39.64 13.94
CA ALA A 337 18.24 40.21 14.36
C ALA A 337 18.96 40.91 13.18
N LEU A 338 19.01 40.27 12.01
CA LEU A 338 19.60 40.84 10.80
C LEU A 338 18.82 42.08 10.32
N ALA A 339 17.48 42.00 10.30
CA ALA A 339 16.63 43.11 9.90
C ALA A 339 16.77 44.30 10.86
N MET A 340 16.89 44.05 12.17
CA MET A 340 17.21 45.08 13.17
C MET A 340 18.59 45.69 12.93
N GLY A 341 19.59 44.89 12.58
CA GLY A 341 20.92 45.35 12.20
C GLY A 341 20.88 46.31 11.01
N VAL A 342 20.27 45.88 9.89
CA VAL A 342 20.10 46.69 8.68
C VAL A 342 19.30 47.97 8.96
N ALA A 343 18.20 47.86 9.69
CA ALA A 343 17.38 49.01 10.05
C ALA A 343 18.16 50.04 10.88
N ARG A 344 19.05 49.61 11.79
CA ARG A 344 19.92 50.51 12.56
C ARG A 344 20.98 51.17 11.69
N THR A 345 21.62 50.42 10.79
CA THR A 345 22.68 50.94 9.91
C THR A 345 22.14 51.99 8.93
N ILE A 346 20.91 51.83 8.42
CA ILE A 346 20.33 52.79 7.46
C ILE A 346 19.52 53.90 8.13
N THR A 347 18.64 53.56 9.09
CA THR A 347 17.68 54.54 9.63
C THR A 347 18.36 55.55 10.56
N LYS A 348 19.39 55.14 11.31
CA LYS A 348 20.05 56.02 12.29
C LYS A 348 20.79 57.18 11.59
N PRO A 349 21.67 56.97 10.60
CA PRO A 349 22.31 58.07 9.88
C PRO A 349 21.34 58.99 9.16
N ILE A 350 20.28 58.45 8.54
CA ILE A 350 19.24 59.25 7.88
C ILE A 350 18.53 60.17 8.87
N LYS A 351 18.16 59.66 10.06
CA LYS A 351 17.55 60.50 11.10
C LYS A 351 18.50 61.58 11.61
N THR A 352 19.79 61.27 11.75
CA THR A 352 20.80 62.26 12.10
C THR A 352 20.90 63.36 11.03
N ALA A 353 20.96 62.98 9.75
CA ALA A 353 21.02 63.94 8.64
C ALA A 353 19.79 64.85 8.58
N VAL A 354 18.58 64.30 8.77
CA VAL A 354 17.34 65.09 8.85
C VAL A 354 17.40 66.07 10.03
N GLY A 355 17.81 65.62 11.22
CA GLY A 355 17.90 66.48 12.40
C GLY A 355 18.95 67.59 12.26
N VAL A 356 20.07 67.33 11.57
CA VAL A 356 21.07 68.37 11.25
C VAL A 356 20.49 69.38 10.27
N ALA A 357 19.82 68.92 9.21
CA ALA A 357 19.18 69.83 8.25
C ALA A 357 18.11 70.72 8.90
N GLU A 358 17.31 70.16 9.83
CA GLU A 358 16.32 70.92 10.60
C GLU A 358 16.97 72.01 11.48
N LYS A 359 18.11 71.72 12.12
CA LYS A 359 18.87 72.71 12.92
C LYS A 359 19.42 73.84 12.05
N VAL A 360 20.03 73.50 10.92
CA VAL A 360 20.55 74.47 9.96
C VAL A 360 19.43 75.35 9.41
N ALA A 361 18.27 74.76 9.09
CA ALA A 361 17.09 75.50 8.65
C ALA A 361 16.51 76.42 9.75
N ALA A 362 16.68 76.08 11.02
CA ALA A 362 16.30 76.89 12.17
C ALA A 362 17.31 78.01 12.50
N GLY A 363 18.38 78.15 11.72
CA GLY A 363 19.40 79.20 11.87
C GLY A 363 20.60 78.82 12.74
N ASP A 364 20.70 77.57 13.20
CA ASP A 364 21.86 77.07 13.94
C ASP A 364 22.97 76.62 12.97
N LEU A 365 23.81 77.58 12.57
CA LEU A 365 24.95 77.36 11.66
C LEU A 365 26.24 76.93 12.38
N ASP A 366 26.21 76.81 13.70
CA ASP A 366 27.33 76.35 14.54
C ASP A 366 27.25 74.85 14.89
N ALA A 367 26.21 74.16 14.42
CA ALA A 367 26.01 72.74 14.67
C ALA A 367 27.17 71.89 14.10
N ASN A 368 28.04 71.39 14.97
CA ASN A 368 29.08 70.41 14.62
C ASN A 368 28.50 68.98 14.68
N PHE A 369 28.67 68.20 13.61
CA PHE A 369 28.15 66.84 13.53
C PHE A 369 29.18 65.88 12.93
N GLU A 370 29.30 64.70 13.52
CA GLU A 370 30.23 63.65 13.09
C GLU A 370 29.69 62.90 11.87
N ILE A 371 30.53 62.73 10.84
CA ILE A 371 30.23 61.90 9.68
C ILE A 371 30.76 60.49 9.98
N GLY A 372 29.88 59.64 10.51
CA GLY A 372 30.23 58.27 10.90
C GLY A 372 30.09 57.22 9.81
N SER A 373 29.46 57.54 8.67
CA SER A 373 29.24 56.59 7.55
C SER A 373 30.08 56.94 6.33
N ARG A 374 30.49 55.92 5.57
CA ARG A 374 31.23 56.05 4.29
C ARG A 374 30.36 55.77 3.06
N ASP A 375 29.08 55.49 3.26
CA ASP A 375 28.09 55.22 2.21
C ASP A 375 27.37 56.50 1.76
N GLU A 376 26.29 56.35 0.99
CA GLU A 376 25.47 57.45 0.47
C GLU A 376 24.92 58.35 1.59
N THR A 377 24.72 57.83 2.80
CA THR A 377 24.27 58.65 3.95
C THR A 377 25.40 59.53 4.49
N GLY A 378 26.65 59.06 4.41
CA GLY A 378 27.84 59.85 4.72
C GLY A 378 28.08 60.97 3.72
N LEU A 379 27.88 60.69 2.42
CA LEU A 379 27.94 61.70 1.36
C LEU A 379 26.90 62.80 1.57
N LEU A 380 25.67 62.43 1.94
CA LEU A 380 24.62 63.40 2.26
C LEU A 380 24.99 64.32 3.43
N LEU A 381 25.49 63.76 4.53
CA LEU A 381 25.96 64.56 5.67
C LEU A 381 27.12 65.49 5.29
N THR A 382 28.03 65.02 4.43
CA THR A 382 29.14 65.83 3.90
C THR A 382 28.63 67.01 3.06
N ALA A 383 27.63 66.78 2.22
CA ALA A 383 27.01 67.84 1.43
C ALA A 383 26.30 68.88 2.31
N ILE A 384 25.56 68.43 3.33
CA ILE A 384 24.91 69.33 4.32
C ILE A 384 25.97 70.17 5.03
N ARG A 385 27.10 69.59 5.45
CA ARG A 385 28.19 70.33 6.09
C ARG A 385 28.74 71.43 5.20
N SER A 386 28.97 71.10 3.92
CA SER A 386 29.50 72.05 2.95
C SER A 386 28.53 73.24 2.76
N MET A 387 27.23 72.95 2.67
CA MET A 387 26.18 73.98 2.59
C MET A 387 26.11 74.85 3.86
N THR A 388 26.21 74.27 5.06
CA THR A 388 26.21 75.02 6.33
C THR A 388 27.41 75.97 6.42
N VAL A 389 28.59 75.51 6.00
CA VAL A 389 29.81 76.36 5.96
C VAL A 389 29.65 77.51 4.98
N GLU A 390 29.09 77.27 3.80
CA GLU A 390 28.86 78.31 2.79
C GLU A 390 27.80 79.33 3.25
N LEU A 391 26.69 78.86 3.84
CA LEU A 391 25.65 79.73 4.43
C LEU A 391 26.19 80.60 5.57
N ARG A 392 27.05 80.04 6.43
CA ARG A 392 27.72 80.80 7.49
C ARG A 392 28.64 81.87 6.91
N GLY A 393 29.46 81.52 5.93
CA GLY A 393 30.33 82.47 5.25
C GLY A 393 29.56 83.62 4.59
N LEU A 394 28.40 83.33 3.99
CA LEU A 394 27.51 84.36 3.45
C LEU A 394 26.95 85.26 4.57
N TYR A 395 26.48 84.69 5.66
CA TYR A 395 25.94 85.46 6.80
C TYR A 395 27.01 86.36 7.43
N ASP A 396 28.20 85.83 7.71
CA ASP A 396 29.34 86.58 8.26
C ASP A 396 29.74 87.73 7.31
N SER A 397 29.77 87.48 5.99
CA SER A 397 30.09 88.51 4.99
C SER A 397 29.03 89.62 4.87
N MET A 398 27.77 89.32 5.21
CA MET A 398 26.70 90.31 5.27
C MET A 398 26.78 91.14 6.54
N GLU A 399 27.11 90.53 7.68
CA GLU A 399 27.29 91.23 8.96
C GLU A 399 28.47 92.22 8.90
N ASP A 400 29.58 91.82 8.27
CA ASP A 400 30.77 92.66 8.09
C ASP A 400 30.55 93.82 7.09
N LYS A 401 29.48 93.75 6.26
CA LYS A 401 29.06 94.83 5.35
C LYS A 401 28.07 95.82 5.98
N ILE A 402 27.44 95.46 7.08
CA ILE A 402 26.42 96.27 7.78
C ILE A 402 27.04 97.04 8.96
N ARG A 403 28.21 96.59 9.45
CA ARG A 403 29.08 97.34 10.35
C ARG A 403 29.92 98.38 9.62
#